data_AF-A0A5B8UL15-F1
#
_entry.id   AF-A0A5B8UL15-F1
#
_cell.length_a   1.000
_cell.length_b   1.000
_cell.length_c   1.000
_cell.angle_alpha   90.00
_cell.angle_beta   90.00
_cell.angle_gamma   90.00
#
_symmetry.space_group_name_H-M   'P 1'
#
loop_
_entity.id
_entity.type
_entity.pdbx_description
1 polymer ?
#
loop_
_entity_poly.entity_id
_entity_poly.type
_entity_poly.pdbx_seq_one_letter_code
_entity_poly.pdbx_strand_id
1 'polypeptide(L)'
;MKSSLLFVFAVLCLAVILTVYSCQKQAAPESQSVAAVAVSHHDTVTTLASFTADTAVWHHDGQYTLVTREPDRDDEAEAEEGEAQHERITACSDAFAGSARSAAKTSYASVSYGTYATINALRVTLPTDAYMQGLGITNSSPRVSEENRNRDITTAYLYAIARESDNDFHMIIGDANSAAGNLLNCEASGNPPSTQSSYAAISAVRSYLKSYFGTDFCGQSGYTKFSPALRLTVLKGSLFFDIDHAAGAVGPTGLRPNTAWEMHPIHNITF
;
A
#
# COMPACT_ATOMS: atom_id res chain seq x y z
N MET A 1 -30.01 65.11 5.98
CA MET A 1 -29.80 63.64 5.90
C MET A 1 -28.33 63.18 6.01
N LYS A 2 -27.34 64.04 6.36
CA LYS A 2 -25.92 63.62 6.44
C LYS A 2 -25.35 63.48 7.86
N SER A 3 -26.05 63.89 8.91
CA SER A 3 -25.53 63.84 10.29
C SER A 3 -25.84 62.56 11.06
N SER A 4 -26.82 61.75 10.63
CA SER A 4 -27.24 60.54 11.35
C SER A 4 -26.34 59.33 11.10
N LEU A 5 -25.51 59.33 10.04
CA LEU A 5 -24.66 58.19 9.69
C LEU A 5 -23.33 58.17 10.47
N LEU A 6 -22.83 59.33 10.87
CA LEU A 6 -21.58 59.43 11.66
C LEU A 6 -21.77 58.93 13.11
N PHE A 7 -22.98 59.08 13.67
CA PHE A 7 -23.25 58.69 15.05
C PHE A 7 -23.37 57.17 15.22
N VAL A 8 -23.86 56.46 14.19
CA VAL A 8 -23.99 54.99 14.21
C VAL A 8 -22.62 54.30 14.15
N PHE A 9 -21.67 54.84 13.40
CA PHE A 9 -20.30 54.31 13.34
C PHE A 9 -19.51 54.52 14.64
N ALA A 10 -19.71 55.64 15.34
CA ALA A 10 -19.04 55.92 16.61
C ALA A 10 -19.50 54.97 17.73
N VAL A 11 -20.79 54.60 17.76
CA VAL A 11 -21.33 53.66 18.77
C VAL A 11 -20.91 52.21 18.50
N LEU A 12 -20.80 51.80 17.23
CA LEU A 12 -20.31 50.45 16.87
C LEU A 12 -18.82 50.26 17.16
N CYS A 13 -17.99 51.28 16.97
CA CYS A 13 -16.56 51.20 17.36
C CYS A 13 -16.37 51.10 18.89
N LEU A 14 -17.21 51.74 19.70
CA LEU A 14 -17.08 51.68 21.16
C LEU A 14 -17.51 50.32 21.73
N ALA A 15 -18.49 49.65 21.12
CA ALA A 15 -18.95 48.31 21.51
C ALA A 15 -17.92 47.21 21.17
N VAL A 16 -17.16 47.37 20.08
CA VAL A 16 -16.05 46.46 19.74
C VAL A 16 -14.87 46.65 20.71
N ILE A 17 -14.55 47.87 21.12
CA ILE A 17 -13.42 48.11 22.04
C ILE A 17 -13.69 47.55 23.45
N LEU A 18 -14.94 47.56 23.91
CA LEU A 18 -15.32 47.01 25.23
C LEU A 18 -15.39 45.47 25.28
N THR A 19 -15.50 44.78 24.14
CA THR A 19 -15.47 43.30 24.09
C THR A 19 -14.06 42.73 24.01
N VAL A 20 -13.06 43.51 23.54
CA VAL A 20 -11.66 43.05 23.51
C VAL A 20 -10.98 43.14 24.89
N TYR A 21 -11.45 44.02 25.79
CA TYR A 21 -10.74 44.30 27.05
C TYR A 21 -11.13 43.44 28.26
N SER A 22 -12.18 42.60 28.17
CA SER A 22 -12.74 41.94 29.35
C SER A 22 -12.37 40.45 29.52
N CYS A 23 -11.38 39.92 28.79
CA CYS A 23 -11.03 38.50 28.86
C CYS A 23 -9.53 38.18 28.84
N GLN A 24 -8.72 38.91 29.63
CA GLN A 24 -7.33 38.50 29.91
C GLN A 24 -7.00 38.65 31.40
N LYS A 25 -7.68 37.87 32.24
CA LYS A 25 -7.09 37.44 33.51
C LYS A 25 -6.52 36.06 33.27
N GLN A 26 -5.36 36.02 32.61
CA GLN A 26 -4.62 34.79 32.36
C GLN A 26 -4.14 34.29 33.72
N ALA A 27 -4.79 33.23 34.22
CA ALA A 27 -4.29 32.48 35.35
C ALA A 27 -2.86 32.04 35.01
N ALA A 28 -1.94 32.15 35.98
CA ALA A 28 -0.60 31.63 35.83
C ALA A 28 -0.70 30.16 35.36
N PRO A 29 0.00 29.75 34.29
CA PRO A 29 -0.08 28.39 33.81
C PRO A 29 0.37 27.49 34.96
N GLU A 30 -0.54 26.63 35.43
CA GLU A 30 -0.17 25.52 36.30
C GLU A 30 0.95 24.76 35.59
N SER A 31 2.07 24.63 36.28
CA SER A 31 3.21 23.81 35.89
C SER A 31 2.75 22.35 35.82
N GLN A 32 2.13 21.98 34.70
CA GLN A 32 1.85 20.60 34.39
C GLN A 32 3.20 19.92 34.17
N SER A 33 3.60 19.10 35.14
CA SER A 33 4.74 18.20 34.97
C SER A 33 4.43 17.31 33.78
N VAL A 34 5.09 17.59 32.65
CA VAL A 34 4.97 16.76 31.46
C VAL A 34 5.46 15.38 31.86
N ALA A 35 4.54 14.43 31.96
CA ALA A 35 4.89 13.06 32.29
C ALA A 35 5.98 12.60 31.32
N ALA A 36 7.07 12.04 31.85
CA ALA A 36 8.16 11.53 31.03
C ALA A 36 7.57 10.54 30.02
N VAL A 37 7.70 10.85 28.73
CA VAL A 37 7.29 9.96 27.66
C VAL A 37 8.21 8.74 27.74
N ALA A 38 7.64 7.58 28.04
CA ALA A 38 8.40 6.33 28.04
C ALA A 38 8.98 6.10 26.64
N VAL A 39 10.30 6.05 26.54
CA VAL A 39 10.99 5.73 25.29
C VAL A 39 10.95 4.22 25.12
N SER A 40 10.20 3.74 24.12
CA SER A 40 10.29 2.34 23.70
C SER A 40 11.59 2.13 22.94
N HIS A 41 12.45 1.24 23.44
CA HIS A 41 13.63 0.81 22.70
C HIS A 41 13.21 -0.26 21.68
N HIS A 42 13.45 0.01 20.41
CA HIS A 42 13.22 -0.95 19.32
C HIS A 42 14.56 -1.54 18.85
N ASP A 43 14.58 -2.83 18.56
CA ASP A 43 15.74 -3.48 17.96
C ASP A 43 16.00 -2.91 16.57
N THR A 44 17.27 -2.72 16.22
CA THR A 44 17.65 -2.34 14.86
C THR A 44 18.07 -3.58 14.07
N VAL A 45 17.41 -3.81 12.94
CA VAL A 45 17.68 -4.92 12.02
C VAL A 45 18.21 -4.38 10.68
N THR A 46 19.12 -5.10 10.04
CA THR A 46 19.64 -4.73 8.70
C THR A 46 18.98 -5.54 7.58
N THR A 47 18.31 -6.65 7.92
CA THR A 47 17.50 -7.46 7.00
C THR A 47 16.18 -7.81 7.67
N LEU A 48 15.10 -7.91 6.89
CA LEU A 48 13.81 -8.32 7.43
C LEU A 48 13.79 -9.81 7.83
N ALA A 49 14.72 -10.63 7.34
CA ALA A 49 14.87 -12.01 7.82
C ALA A 49 15.32 -12.09 9.29
N SER A 50 16.00 -11.07 9.81
CA SER A 50 16.39 -11.00 11.22
C SER A 50 15.30 -10.45 12.15
N PHE A 51 14.18 -10.02 11.59
CA PHE A 51 13.08 -9.44 12.34
C PHE A 51 12.21 -10.52 12.99
N THR A 52 12.30 -10.68 14.32
CA THR A 52 11.55 -11.70 15.09
C THR A 52 10.48 -11.13 16.03
N ALA A 53 10.44 -9.81 16.20
CA ALA A 53 9.47 -9.10 17.03
C ALA A 53 8.26 -8.62 16.21
N ASP A 54 7.26 -8.04 16.88
CA ASP A 54 6.14 -7.38 16.21
C ASP A 54 6.53 -6.04 15.58
N THR A 55 7.58 -5.38 16.12
CA THR A 55 8.06 -4.09 15.63
C THR A 55 9.57 -3.95 15.80
N ALA A 56 10.26 -3.43 14.79
CA ALA A 56 11.70 -3.16 14.79
C ALA A 56 12.03 -1.92 13.96
N VAL A 57 13.23 -1.39 14.09
CA VAL A 57 13.78 -0.38 13.18
C VAL A 57 14.62 -1.09 12.13
N TRP A 58 14.19 -1.06 10.88
CA TRP A 58 14.96 -1.58 9.76
C TRP A 58 15.88 -0.50 9.19
N HIS A 59 17.19 -0.79 9.15
CA HIS A 59 18.21 0.08 8.58
C HIS A 59 18.70 -0.48 7.24
N HIS A 60 18.40 0.24 6.16
CA HIS A 60 18.75 -0.13 4.80
C HIS A 60 19.09 1.11 3.98
N ASP A 61 20.16 1.06 3.18
CA ASP A 61 20.63 2.17 2.34
C ASP A 61 20.72 3.53 3.06
N GLY A 62 21.15 3.52 4.33
CA GLY A 62 21.29 4.71 5.16
C GLY A 62 19.97 5.30 5.66
N GLN A 63 18.85 4.61 5.47
CA GLN A 63 17.52 5.00 5.96
C GLN A 63 17.09 4.09 7.11
N TYR A 64 16.43 4.70 8.11
CA TYR A 64 15.82 4.00 9.23
C TYR A 64 14.30 4.02 9.06
N THR A 65 13.69 2.84 9.03
CA THR A 65 12.25 2.67 8.85
C THR A 65 11.71 1.82 10.00
N LEU A 66 10.67 2.29 10.67
CA LEU A 66 9.93 1.45 11.61
C LEU A 66 9.15 0.40 10.80
N VAL A 67 9.41 -0.87 11.08
CA VAL A 67 8.70 -1.99 10.47
C VAL A 67 7.81 -2.66 11.51
N THR A 68 6.58 -2.98 11.13
CA THR A 68 5.62 -3.65 12.01
C THR A 68 5.04 -4.85 11.28
N ARG A 69 5.08 -6.03 11.90
CA ARG A 69 4.33 -7.20 11.42
C ARG A 69 2.89 -7.05 11.83
N GLU A 70 1.98 -7.14 10.87
CA GLU A 70 0.56 -7.33 11.12
C GLU A 70 0.21 -8.75 10.69
N PRO A 71 -0.23 -9.63 11.62
CA PRO A 71 -0.64 -10.97 11.25
C PRO A 71 -1.78 -10.89 10.25
N ASP A 72 -1.87 -11.91 9.41
CA ASP A 72 -2.93 -11.97 8.42
C ASP A 72 -4.30 -11.94 9.10
N ARG A 73 -5.14 -11.04 8.60
CA ARG A 73 -6.54 -10.89 8.98
C ARG A 73 -7.39 -10.67 7.73
N ASP A 74 -6.84 -11.00 6.57
CA ASP A 74 -7.64 -10.95 5.37
C ASP A 74 -8.77 -11.95 5.58
N ASP A 75 -9.99 -11.49 5.33
CA ASP A 75 -11.22 -12.25 5.56
C ASP A 75 -11.35 -13.39 4.51
N GLU A 76 -10.23 -13.79 3.90
CA GLU A 76 -10.00 -15.04 3.18
C GLU A 76 -10.14 -16.20 4.17
N ALA A 77 -11.35 -16.39 4.68
CA ALA A 77 -11.80 -17.64 5.26
C ALA A 77 -11.92 -18.67 4.13
N GLU A 78 -10.82 -18.97 3.43
CA GLU A 78 -10.58 -20.31 2.91
C GLU A 78 -10.56 -21.19 4.17
N ALA A 79 -11.66 -21.90 4.39
CA ALA A 79 -11.87 -22.79 5.51
C ALA A 79 -10.94 -24.01 5.43
N GLU A 80 -9.63 -23.80 5.55
CA GLU A 80 -8.69 -24.86 5.84
C GLU A 80 -8.64 -25.03 7.36
N GLU A 81 -9.60 -25.80 7.88
CA GLU A 81 -9.55 -26.38 9.22
C GLU A 81 -8.33 -27.31 9.31
N GLY A 82 -7.20 -26.75 9.71
CA GLY A 82 -6.01 -27.48 10.07
C GLY A 82 -5.13 -26.61 10.93
N GLU A 83 -5.15 -26.83 12.25
CA GLU A 83 -4.07 -26.39 13.14
C GLU A 83 -2.78 -27.12 12.74
N ALA A 84 -2.16 -26.68 11.64
CA ALA A 84 -0.91 -27.22 11.16
C ALA A 84 0.20 -26.70 12.08
N GLN A 85 0.88 -27.64 12.71
CA GLN A 85 2.15 -27.37 13.37
C GLN A 85 3.05 -26.62 12.38
N HIS A 86 3.54 -25.45 12.82
CA HIS A 86 4.45 -24.57 12.10
C HIS A 86 5.82 -25.26 11.89
N GLU A 87 5.87 -26.33 11.08
CA GLU A 87 7.12 -26.75 10.48
C GLU A 87 7.61 -25.56 9.66
N ARG A 88 8.82 -25.07 9.99
CA ARG A 88 9.45 -24.00 9.24
C ARG A 88 9.64 -24.49 7.80
N ILE A 89 8.74 -24.07 6.91
CA ILE A 89 8.91 -24.25 5.46
C ILE A 89 10.26 -23.62 5.12
N THR A 90 11.24 -24.48 4.83
CA THR A 90 12.64 -24.06 4.69
C THR A 90 12.89 -23.43 3.31
N ALA A 91 12.01 -23.67 2.34
CA ALA A 91 12.02 -23.02 1.04
C ALA A 91 10.62 -23.02 0.42
N CYS A 92 10.15 -21.86 -0.04
CA CYS A 92 8.90 -21.74 -0.80
C CYS A 92 9.19 -21.90 -2.29
N SER A 93 8.21 -22.43 -3.03
CA SER A 93 8.25 -22.47 -4.49
C SER A 93 8.15 -21.06 -5.06
N ASP A 94 8.94 -20.74 -6.09
CA ASP A 94 8.74 -19.50 -6.83
C ASP A 94 7.70 -19.61 -7.94
N ALA A 95 7.17 -20.80 -8.22
CA ALA A 95 6.14 -20.98 -9.23
C ALA A 95 4.82 -20.35 -8.77
N PHE A 96 4.14 -19.69 -9.71
CA PHE A 96 2.77 -19.22 -9.50
C PHE A 96 1.87 -20.39 -9.05
N ALA A 97 1.17 -20.20 -7.93
CA ALA A 97 0.27 -21.19 -7.35
C ALA A 97 -1.20 -20.75 -7.37
N GLY A 98 -1.49 -19.52 -7.84
CA GLY A 98 -2.85 -19.03 -7.98
C GLY A 98 -3.65 -19.75 -9.07
N SER A 99 -4.97 -19.73 -8.94
CA SER A 99 -5.88 -20.39 -9.88
C SER A 99 -6.67 -19.41 -10.74
N ALA A 100 -7.12 -18.30 -10.15
CA ALA A 100 -7.92 -17.34 -10.86
C ALA A 100 -7.10 -16.55 -11.87
N ARG A 101 -7.58 -16.57 -13.11
CA ARG A 101 -7.07 -15.80 -14.25
C ARG A 101 -5.55 -15.90 -14.37
N SER A 102 -5.01 -17.10 -14.10
CA SER A 102 -3.56 -17.38 -14.06
C SER A 102 -2.83 -16.90 -15.32
N ALA A 103 -3.45 -17.03 -16.50
CA ALA A 103 -2.89 -16.51 -17.75
C ALA A 103 -2.71 -14.98 -17.75
N ALA A 104 -3.64 -14.23 -17.16
CA ALA A 104 -3.55 -12.78 -17.02
C ALA A 104 -2.59 -12.38 -15.89
N LYS A 105 -2.63 -13.06 -14.74
CA LYS A 105 -1.72 -12.81 -13.59
C LYS A 105 -0.24 -13.06 -13.95
N THR A 106 0.03 -14.10 -14.76
CA THR A 106 1.41 -14.49 -15.13
C THR A 106 1.91 -13.95 -16.48
N SER A 107 1.17 -13.04 -17.10
CA SER A 107 1.57 -12.33 -18.33
C SER A 107 1.22 -10.86 -18.25
N TYR A 108 1.86 -10.02 -19.07
CA TYR A 108 1.58 -8.58 -19.12
C TYR A 108 1.30 -8.15 -20.55
N ALA A 109 0.59 -7.04 -20.71
CA ALA A 109 0.20 -6.53 -22.01
C ALA A 109 1.43 -6.19 -22.87
N SER A 110 1.38 -6.49 -24.16
CA SER A 110 2.45 -6.16 -25.12
C SER A 110 2.22 -4.80 -25.77
N VAL A 111 2.00 -3.76 -24.96
CA VAL A 111 1.69 -2.39 -25.41
C VAL A 111 2.62 -1.37 -24.77
N SER A 112 2.66 -0.16 -25.35
CA SER A 112 3.43 0.95 -24.78
C SER A 112 2.91 1.35 -23.39
N TYR A 113 3.81 1.86 -22.55
CA TYR A 113 3.47 2.35 -21.22
C TYR A 113 2.68 3.65 -21.30
N GLY A 114 1.59 3.72 -20.54
CA GLY A 114 1.04 4.99 -20.07
C GLY A 114 1.80 5.42 -18.82
N THR A 115 2.37 6.62 -18.83
CA THR A 115 3.13 7.15 -17.69
C THR A 115 2.25 8.03 -16.82
N TYR A 116 2.35 7.85 -15.51
CA TYR A 116 1.64 8.64 -14.51
C TYR A 116 2.63 9.12 -13.45
N ALA A 117 2.41 10.34 -12.97
CA ALA A 117 3.29 10.92 -11.95
C ALA A 117 3.18 10.17 -10.61
N THR A 118 1.96 9.75 -10.25
CA THR A 118 1.63 9.18 -8.94
C THR A 118 0.56 8.08 -9.06
N ILE A 119 0.32 7.33 -7.97
CA ILE A 119 -0.73 6.30 -7.91
C ILE A 119 -2.11 6.92 -8.01
N ASN A 120 -2.34 8.04 -7.33
CA ASN A 120 -3.64 8.73 -7.43
C ASN A 120 -3.93 9.23 -8.84
N ALA A 121 -2.92 9.70 -9.57
CA ALA A 121 -3.09 10.10 -10.97
C ALA A 121 -3.50 8.92 -11.86
N LEU A 122 -2.96 7.72 -11.62
CA LEU A 122 -3.41 6.49 -12.30
C LEU A 122 -4.87 6.17 -11.94
N ARG A 123 -5.19 6.11 -10.64
CA ARG A 123 -6.49 5.67 -10.13
C ARG A 123 -7.66 6.49 -10.68
N VAL A 124 -7.49 7.80 -10.85
CA VAL A 124 -8.52 8.68 -11.45
C VAL A 124 -8.89 8.28 -12.89
N THR A 125 -8.03 7.55 -13.60
CA THR A 125 -8.27 7.12 -14.98
C THR A 125 -8.85 5.71 -15.11
N LEU A 126 -8.95 4.98 -14.00
CA LEU A 126 -9.46 3.61 -14.02
C LEU A 126 -10.99 3.61 -14.17
N PRO A 127 -11.54 2.67 -14.95
CA PRO A 127 -12.97 2.38 -14.90
C PRO A 127 -13.41 2.06 -13.47
N THR A 128 -14.66 2.35 -13.12
CA THR A 128 -15.21 1.99 -11.81
C THR A 128 -15.29 0.48 -11.62
N ASP A 129 -15.13 -0.02 -10.40
CA ASP A 129 -15.31 -1.43 -10.07
C ASP A 129 -16.67 -1.99 -10.53
N ALA A 130 -17.76 -1.24 -10.34
CA ALA A 130 -19.10 -1.65 -10.79
C ALA A 130 -19.18 -1.89 -12.31
N TYR A 131 -18.46 -1.08 -13.11
CA TYR A 131 -18.37 -1.27 -14.54
C TYR A 131 -17.61 -2.58 -14.86
N MET A 132 -16.46 -2.80 -14.22
CA MET A 132 -15.65 -3.99 -14.43
C MET A 132 -16.37 -5.28 -14.03
N GLN A 133 -17.07 -5.27 -12.89
CA GLN A 133 -17.94 -6.36 -12.45
C GLN A 133 -19.05 -6.65 -13.47
N GLY A 134 -19.60 -5.62 -14.10
CA GLY A 134 -20.61 -5.74 -15.16
C GLY A 134 -20.12 -6.38 -16.46
N LEU A 135 -18.81 -6.55 -16.64
CA LEU A 135 -18.25 -7.21 -17.84
C LEU A 135 -18.36 -8.73 -17.81
N GLY A 136 -18.72 -9.34 -16.67
CA GLY A 136 -18.86 -10.80 -16.55
C GLY A 136 -17.53 -11.55 -16.66
N ILE A 137 -16.45 -10.97 -16.15
CA ILE A 137 -15.13 -11.60 -16.09
C ILE A 137 -15.19 -12.82 -15.15
N THR A 138 -14.57 -13.92 -15.57
CA THR A 138 -14.52 -15.20 -14.84
C THR A 138 -13.08 -15.65 -14.58
N ASN A 139 -12.88 -16.69 -13.77
CA ASN A 139 -11.55 -17.22 -13.41
C ASN A 139 -10.74 -17.71 -14.63
N SER A 140 -11.37 -17.98 -15.78
CA SER A 140 -10.68 -18.38 -17.01
C SER A 140 -10.58 -17.25 -18.03
N SER A 141 -11.10 -16.07 -17.73
CA SER A 141 -11.11 -14.94 -18.66
C SER A 141 -9.69 -14.42 -18.88
N PRO A 142 -9.28 -14.23 -20.15
CA PRO A 142 -8.02 -13.54 -20.45
C PRO A 142 -8.11 -12.08 -20.03
N ARG A 143 -7.03 -11.31 -20.25
CA ARG A 143 -7.07 -9.85 -20.06
C ARG A 143 -8.17 -9.22 -20.91
N VAL A 144 -9.04 -8.43 -20.30
CA VAL A 144 -10.03 -7.64 -21.02
C VAL A 144 -9.40 -6.37 -21.60
N SER A 145 -10.14 -5.65 -22.44
CA SER A 145 -9.62 -4.47 -23.14
C SER A 145 -9.10 -3.39 -22.17
N GLU A 146 -9.72 -3.32 -21.00
CA GLU A 146 -9.44 -2.37 -19.94
C GLU A 146 -8.16 -2.70 -19.16
N GLU A 147 -7.68 -3.94 -19.26
CA GLU A 147 -6.47 -4.45 -18.60
C GLU A 147 -5.28 -4.53 -19.56
N ASN A 148 -5.52 -4.42 -20.87
CA ASN A 148 -4.48 -4.47 -21.90
C ASN A 148 -3.70 -3.15 -21.98
N ARG A 149 -3.07 -2.80 -20.85
CA ARG A 149 -2.49 -1.49 -20.54
C ARG A 149 -1.31 -1.67 -19.59
N ASN A 150 -0.14 -1.22 -20.03
CA ASN A 150 1.02 -1.11 -19.16
C ASN A 150 1.11 0.27 -18.52
N ARG A 151 1.60 0.32 -17.28
CA ARG A 151 1.71 1.54 -16.48
C ARG A 151 3.12 1.73 -15.96
N ASP A 152 3.56 2.98 -15.98
CA ASP A 152 4.85 3.44 -15.46
C ASP A 152 4.58 4.58 -14.47
N ILE A 153 4.79 4.31 -13.18
CA ILE A 153 4.56 5.26 -12.10
C ILE A 153 5.91 5.83 -11.67
N THR A 154 6.10 7.13 -11.86
CA THR A 154 7.41 7.77 -11.63
C THR A 154 7.70 8.10 -10.17
N THR A 155 6.67 8.10 -9.32
CA THR A 155 6.81 8.33 -7.88
C THR A 155 5.70 7.58 -7.16
N ALA A 156 6.10 6.60 -6.36
CA ALA A 156 5.20 5.78 -5.55
C ALA A 156 5.89 5.40 -4.24
N TYR A 157 5.13 4.88 -3.30
CA TYR A 157 5.60 4.53 -1.96
C TYR A 157 5.01 3.19 -1.52
N LEU A 158 5.86 2.26 -1.09
CA LEU A 158 5.47 0.97 -0.54
C LEU A 158 5.12 1.11 0.95
N TYR A 159 3.87 0.84 1.28
CA TYR A 159 3.35 0.89 2.65
C TYR A 159 3.39 -0.45 3.36
N ALA A 160 3.16 -1.55 2.63
CA ALA A 160 3.17 -2.89 3.19
C ALA A 160 3.50 -3.93 2.13
N ILE A 161 4.09 -5.06 2.54
CA ILE A 161 4.35 -6.21 1.68
C ILE A 161 4.05 -7.53 2.40
N ALA A 162 3.48 -8.50 1.68
CA ALA A 162 3.23 -9.87 2.14
C ALA A 162 3.60 -10.92 1.08
N ARG A 163 4.00 -12.09 1.58
CA ARG A 163 4.12 -13.42 0.95
C ARG A 163 2.80 -14.20 0.90
N GLU A 164 1.96 -14.10 -0.12
CA GLU A 164 0.68 -14.83 -0.12
C GLU A 164 0.80 -16.30 -0.58
N SER A 165 -0.28 -17.07 -0.36
CA SER A 165 -0.35 -18.51 -0.61
C SER A 165 -0.23 -18.89 -2.09
N ASP A 166 -0.58 -17.99 -3.01
CA ASP A 166 -0.40 -18.13 -4.46
C ASP A 166 1.04 -17.86 -4.94
N ASN A 167 1.94 -17.58 -3.99
CA ASN A 167 3.34 -17.18 -4.14
C ASN A 167 3.58 -15.76 -4.67
N ASP A 168 2.55 -14.92 -4.74
CA ASP A 168 2.68 -13.54 -5.18
C ASP A 168 3.17 -12.67 -4.02
N PHE A 169 3.97 -11.64 -4.33
CA PHE A 169 4.26 -10.60 -3.35
C PHE A 169 3.20 -9.51 -3.46
N HIS A 170 2.29 -9.47 -2.50
CA HIS A 170 1.27 -8.43 -2.39
C HIS A 170 1.90 -7.17 -1.82
N MET A 171 1.85 -6.08 -2.58
CA MET A 171 2.44 -4.80 -2.21
C MET A 171 1.40 -3.71 -2.20
N ILE A 172 1.20 -3.09 -1.04
CA ILE A 172 0.29 -1.95 -0.91
C ILE A 172 1.04 -0.67 -1.22
N ILE A 173 0.68 -0.01 -2.31
CA ILE A 173 1.41 1.12 -2.86
C ILE A 173 0.52 2.38 -2.92
N GLY A 174 1.11 3.54 -2.62
CA GLY A 174 0.44 4.83 -2.68
C GLY A 174 1.35 6.00 -3.02
N ASP A 175 0.86 7.21 -2.75
CA ASP A 175 1.65 8.45 -2.76
C ASP A 175 2.26 8.67 -1.35
N ALA A 176 3.18 9.62 -1.15
CA ALA A 176 3.96 9.76 0.10
C ALA A 176 3.13 9.88 1.40
N ASN A 177 1.90 10.37 1.29
CA ASN A 177 0.96 10.57 2.40
C ASN A 177 -0.45 10.15 1.98
N SER A 178 -0.56 9.02 1.28
CA SER A 178 -1.86 8.50 0.86
C SER A 178 -2.77 8.30 2.07
N ALA A 179 -3.99 8.84 1.97
CA ALA A 179 -5.06 8.49 2.90
C ALA A 179 -5.41 7.01 2.76
N ALA A 180 -5.94 6.40 3.84
CA ALA A 180 -6.48 5.05 3.80
C ALA A 180 -7.48 4.91 2.63
N GLY A 181 -7.43 3.79 1.91
CA GLY A 181 -8.22 3.57 0.70
C GLY A 181 -7.65 4.18 -0.57
N ASN A 182 -6.83 5.24 -0.49
CA ASN A 182 -6.17 5.84 -1.66
C ASN A 182 -4.83 5.17 -1.99
N LEU A 183 -4.90 3.85 -2.08
CA LEU A 183 -3.80 2.93 -2.31
C LEU A 183 -4.16 2.05 -3.51
N LEU A 184 -3.19 1.27 -3.97
CA LEU A 184 -3.36 0.28 -5.02
C LEU A 184 -2.63 -1.00 -4.59
N ASN A 185 -3.27 -2.15 -4.75
CA ASN A 185 -2.56 -3.42 -4.66
C ASN A 185 -1.68 -3.59 -5.90
N CYS A 186 -0.46 -4.04 -5.70
CA CYS A 186 0.50 -4.28 -6.76
C CYS A 186 1.17 -5.62 -6.48
N GLU A 187 1.17 -6.53 -7.45
CA GLU A 187 1.60 -7.89 -7.21
C GLU A 187 2.82 -8.23 -8.07
N ALA A 188 3.91 -8.61 -7.41
CA ALA A 188 4.99 -9.32 -8.10
C ALA A 188 4.62 -10.80 -8.12
N SER A 189 4.05 -11.23 -9.24
CA SER A 189 3.52 -12.58 -9.39
C SER A 189 4.56 -13.67 -9.17
N GLY A 190 4.10 -14.85 -8.77
CA GLY A 190 4.81 -16.10 -8.92
C GLY A 190 5.26 -16.31 -10.36
N ASN A 191 6.35 -17.05 -10.52
CA ASN A 191 6.91 -17.29 -11.84
C ASN A 191 5.95 -18.12 -12.69
N PRO A 192 5.66 -17.68 -13.94
CA PRO A 192 5.05 -18.57 -14.92
C PRO A 192 5.96 -19.76 -15.24
N PRO A 193 5.47 -20.74 -16.02
CA PRO A 193 6.35 -21.66 -16.74
C PRO A 193 7.49 -20.91 -17.45
N SER A 194 8.71 -21.44 -17.36
CA SER A 194 9.92 -20.81 -17.91
C SER A 194 9.90 -20.65 -19.44
N THR A 195 8.97 -21.31 -20.12
CA THR A 195 8.73 -21.16 -21.56
C THR A 195 7.90 -19.94 -21.93
N GLN A 196 7.22 -19.29 -20.98
CA GLN A 196 6.47 -18.06 -21.24
C GLN A 196 7.42 -16.86 -21.41
N SER A 197 7.09 -15.97 -22.34
CA SER A 197 7.88 -14.76 -22.63
C SER A 197 7.96 -13.78 -21.45
N SER A 198 7.01 -13.82 -20.52
CA SER A 198 6.97 -12.98 -19.32
C SER A 198 7.91 -13.45 -18.21
N TYR A 199 8.39 -14.71 -18.26
CA TYR A 199 9.14 -15.34 -17.18
C TYR A 199 10.34 -14.53 -16.72
N ALA A 200 11.18 -14.08 -17.65
CA ALA A 200 12.42 -13.39 -17.31
C ALA A 200 12.16 -12.07 -16.55
N ALA A 201 11.13 -11.31 -16.94
CA ALA A 201 10.81 -10.04 -16.31
C ALA A 201 10.18 -10.22 -14.92
N ILE A 202 9.24 -11.17 -14.78
CA ILE A 202 8.61 -11.50 -13.50
C ILE A 202 9.65 -12.04 -12.52
N SER A 203 10.47 -13.00 -12.96
CA SER A 203 11.54 -13.58 -12.14
C SER A 203 12.57 -12.55 -11.68
N ALA A 204 12.90 -11.58 -12.54
CA ALA A 204 13.79 -10.48 -12.17
C ALA A 204 13.22 -9.59 -11.05
N VAL A 205 11.93 -9.25 -11.11
CA VAL A 205 11.27 -8.49 -10.04
C VAL A 205 11.28 -9.26 -8.72
N ARG A 206 10.91 -10.55 -8.74
CA ARG A 206 10.94 -11.40 -7.54
C ARG A 206 12.35 -11.43 -6.92
N SER A 207 13.36 -11.69 -7.76
CA SER A 207 14.76 -11.76 -7.31
C SER A 207 15.22 -10.45 -6.70
N TYR A 208 14.82 -9.33 -7.30
CA TYR A 208 15.10 -8.00 -6.78
C TYR A 208 14.47 -7.76 -5.40
N LEU A 209 13.19 -8.07 -5.23
CA LEU A 209 12.50 -7.92 -3.94
C LEU A 209 13.17 -8.75 -2.82
N LYS A 210 13.47 -10.02 -3.10
CA LYS A 210 14.15 -10.90 -2.14
C LYS A 210 15.52 -10.35 -1.74
N SER A 211 16.28 -9.84 -2.72
CA SER A 211 17.58 -9.24 -2.48
C SER A 211 17.47 -7.94 -1.67
N TYR A 212 16.51 -7.08 -2.01
CA TYR A 212 16.33 -5.78 -1.36
C TYR A 212 15.94 -5.94 0.12
N PHE A 213 14.97 -6.80 0.42
CA PHE A 213 14.50 -7.02 1.80
C PHE A 213 15.35 -8.01 2.61
N GLY A 214 16.21 -8.78 1.93
CA GLY A 214 17.00 -9.85 2.53
C GLY A 214 16.14 -10.97 3.12
N THR A 215 14.91 -11.14 2.62
CA THR A 215 13.95 -12.19 3.01
C THR A 215 13.06 -12.53 1.83
N ASP A 216 12.55 -13.76 1.82
CA ASP A 216 11.60 -14.24 0.83
C ASP A 216 10.14 -14.21 1.33
N PHE A 217 9.94 -13.74 2.57
CA PHE A 217 8.64 -13.75 3.29
C PHE A 217 7.97 -15.14 3.34
N CYS A 218 8.72 -16.20 3.01
CA CYS A 218 8.24 -17.56 2.94
C CYS A 218 7.76 -18.06 4.30
N GLY A 219 6.56 -18.64 4.33
CA GLY A 219 5.93 -19.15 5.55
C GLY A 219 5.61 -18.07 6.58
N GLN A 220 5.63 -16.79 6.19
CA GLN A 220 5.16 -15.68 7.01
C GLN A 220 3.73 -15.38 6.58
N SER A 221 2.78 -15.50 7.51
CA SER A 221 1.45 -14.95 7.30
C SER A 221 1.44 -13.46 7.59
N GLY A 222 0.68 -12.71 6.79
CA GLY A 222 0.41 -11.29 7.00
C GLY A 222 1.47 -10.35 6.44
N TYR A 223 1.28 -9.07 6.75
CA TYR A 223 1.99 -7.96 6.13
C TYR A 223 3.12 -7.43 7.01
N THR A 224 4.24 -7.09 6.38
CA THR A 224 5.22 -6.16 6.96
C THR A 224 4.88 -4.74 6.51
N LYS A 225 4.51 -3.88 7.46
CA LYS A 225 4.20 -2.46 7.26
C LYS A 225 5.44 -1.59 7.45
N PHE A 226 5.54 -0.51 6.69
CA PHE A 226 6.67 0.43 6.72
C PHE A 226 6.22 1.83 7.16
N SER A 227 6.95 2.43 8.12
CA SER A 227 6.74 3.79 8.58
C SER A 227 8.08 4.53 8.77
N PRO A 228 8.41 5.52 7.92
CA PRO A 228 7.65 5.98 6.77
C PRO A 228 7.56 4.91 5.66
N ALA A 229 6.63 5.08 4.72
CA ALA A 229 6.54 4.22 3.54
C ALA A 229 7.83 4.35 2.68
N LEU A 230 8.26 3.24 2.08
CA LEU A 230 9.49 3.21 1.29
C LEU A 230 9.27 3.81 -0.08
N ARG A 231 10.13 4.74 -0.50
CA ARG A 231 10.03 5.33 -1.83
C ARG A 231 10.34 4.30 -2.91
N LEU A 232 9.60 4.35 -4.00
CA LEU A 232 9.88 3.64 -5.25
C LEU A 232 10.35 4.66 -6.30
N THR A 233 11.45 4.34 -6.97
CA THR A 233 12.03 5.11 -8.07
C THR A 233 11.53 4.64 -9.44
N VAL A 234 11.17 3.36 -9.56
CA VAL A 234 10.53 2.78 -10.74
C VAL A 234 9.43 1.83 -10.27
N LEU A 235 8.25 1.92 -10.88
CA LEU A 235 7.17 0.94 -10.72
C LEU A 235 6.46 0.74 -12.06
N LYS A 236 6.64 -0.44 -12.66
CA LYS A 236 6.01 -0.80 -13.93
C LYS A 236 5.29 -2.13 -13.86
N GLY A 237 4.07 -2.15 -14.38
CA GLY A 237 3.21 -3.34 -14.40
C GLY A 237 2.05 -3.21 -15.38
N SER A 238 1.29 -4.28 -15.53
CA SER A 238 0.02 -4.29 -16.26
C SER A 238 -1.16 -4.07 -15.34
N LEU A 239 -2.19 -3.36 -15.81
CA LEU A 239 -3.45 -3.23 -15.07
C LEU A 239 -4.18 -4.57 -15.04
N PHE A 240 -4.74 -4.93 -13.91
CA PHE A 240 -5.59 -6.11 -13.75
C PHE A 240 -6.75 -5.77 -12.81
N PHE A 241 -7.93 -6.31 -13.10
CA PHE A 241 -9.07 -6.21 -12.21
C PHE A 241 -9.26 -7.54 -11.50
N ASP A 242 -9.07 -7.52 -10.19
CA ASP A 242 -9.26 -8.69 -9.35
C ASP A 242 -10.75 -9.01 -9.21
N ILE A 243 -11.08 -10.28 -9.44
CA ILE A 243 -12.44 -10.80 -9.34
C ILE A 243 -12.63 -11.69 -8.11
N ASP A 244 -11.54 -12.10 -7.45
CA ASP A 244 -11.58 -12.90 -6.23
C ASP A 244 -11.74 -11.98 -5.01
N HIS A 245 -11.04 -10.85 -5.00
CA HIS A 245 -11.10 -9.89 -3.90
C HIS A 245 -11.89 -8.64 -4.25
N ALA A 246 -12.84 -8.30 -3.37
CA ALA A 246 -13.56 -7.05 -3.46
C ALA A 246 -12.67 -5.86 -3.03
N ALA A 247 -13.05 -4.66 -3.47
CA ALA A 247 -12.51 -3.42 -2.93
C ALA A 247 -12.52 -3.41 -1.40
N GLY A 248 -11.38 -3.10 -0.80
CA GLY A 248 -11.23 -3.04 0.66
C GLY A 248 -10.98 -4.39 1.34
N ALA A 249 -10.75 -5.47 0.58
CA ALA A 249 -10.41 -6.78 1.13
C ALA A 249 -8.89 -6.96 1.33
N VAL A 250 -8.09 -6.69 0.30
CA VAL A 250 -6.63 -6.95 0.30
C VAL A 250 -5.86 -5.91 1.11
N GLY A 251 -4.95 -6.38 1.95
CA GLY A 251 -3.97 -5.54 2.65
C GLY A 251 -4.24 -5.41 4.15
N PRO A 252 -3.25 -4.89 4.91
CA PRO A 252 -3.40 -4.79 6.35
C PRO A 252 -4.38 -3.68 6.74
N THR A 253 -4.85 -3.77 7.98
CA THR A 253 -5.78 -2.83 8.61
C THR A 253 -5.30 -1.38 8.44
N GLY A 254 -6.18 -0.54 7.89
CA GLY A 254 -5.93 0.88 7.62
C GLY A 254 -5.19 1.16 6.31
N LEU A 255 -4.75 0.12 5.59
CA LEU A 255 -4.04 0.22 4.31
C LEU A 255 -4.74 -0.53 3.16
N ARG A 256 -5.99 -0.96 3.34
CA ARG A 256 -6.75 -1.64 2.28
C ARG A 256 -7.14 -0.66 1.16
N PRO A 257 -6.77 -0.91 -0.13
CA PRO A 257 -7.25 -0.13 -1.27
C PRO A 257 -8.76 -0.16 -1.40
N ASN A 258 -9.40 0.95 -1.77
CA ASN A 258 -10.86 1.01 -1.96
C ASN A 258 -11.32 0.64 -3.38
N THR A 259 -10.53 -0.16 -4.09
CA THR A 259 -10.79 -0.64 -5.45
C THR A 259 -10.21 -2.05 -5.59
N ALA A 260 -10.83 -2.87 -6.42
CA ALA A 260 -10.31 -4.18 -6.85
C ALA A 260 -9.36 -4.09 -8.05
N TRP A 261 -9.08 -2.88 -8.55
CA TRP A 261 -7.99 -2.70 -9.50
C TRP A 261 -6.64 -2.88 -8.84
N GLU A 262 -5.75 -3.51 -9.59
CA GLU A 262 -4.35 -3.72 -9.21
C GLU A 262 -3.40 -3.53 -10.38
N MET A 263 -2.11 -3.47 -10.07
CA MET A 263 -1.05 -3.69 -11.06
C MET A 263 -0.47 -5.09 -10.88
N HIS A 264 -0.85 -6.00 -11.78
CA HIS A 264 -0.46 -7.40 -11.75
C HIS A 264 -0.25 -7.90 -13.19
N PRO A 265 0.94 -8.43 -13.54
CA PRO A 265 2.13 -8.49 -12.70
C PRO A 265 2.91 -7.18 -12.76
N ILE A 266 3.63 -6.88 -11.69
CA ILE A 266 4.78 -5.98 -11.71
C ILE A 266 5.92 -6.68 -12.43
N HIS A 267 6.49 -6.01 -13.43
CA HIS A 267 7.59 -6.54 -14.26
C HIS A 267 8.79 -5.57 -14.31
N ASN A 268 8.78 -4.49 -13.53
CA ASN A 268 9.97 -3.68 -13.20
C ASN A 268 9.69 -2.87 -11.91
N ILE A 269 10.60 -2.94 -10.94
CA ILE A 269 10.51 -2.16 -9.69
C ILE A 269 11.91 -1.82 -9.18
N THR A 270 12.08 -0.61 -8.65
CA THR A 270 13.27 -0.21 -7.88
C THR A 270 12.89 0.75 -6.76
N PHE A 271 13.62 0.67 -5.64
CA PHE A 271 13.52 1.59 -4.50
C PHE A 271 14.45 2.81 -4.66
#